data_AF-A0AAV0S1W9-F1
#
_entry.id   AF-A0AAV0S1W9-F1
#
_cell.length_a   1.000
_cell.length_b   1.000
_cell.length_c   1.000
_cell.angle_alpha   90.00
_cell.angle_beta   90.00
_cell.angle_gamma   90.00
#
_symmetry.space_group_name_H-M   'P 1'
#
loop_
_entity.id
_entity.type
_entity.pdbx_description
1 polymer ?
#
loop_
_entity_poly.entity_id
_entity_poly.type
_entity_poly.pdbx_seq_one_letter_code
_entity_poly.pdbx_strand_id
1 'polypeptide(L)'
;MLLDDTATFQGEKTAPPNLNSLRGFEVIDAIKLELESVFPETVSCADVLAIAARNSVFLAIMLSFSLFTATLKNLTNLQAAAAARHEYGVHPVSGAAVLVVDDGGGGADKGTPFTFDSQYYVNLMSGEGQLSSDQALA
;
A
#
# COMPACT_ATOMS: atom_id res chain seq x y z
N MET A 1 -0.32 17.09 1.90
CA MET A 1 -1.29 16.14 1.30
C MET A 1 -2.43 15.80 2.26
N LEU A 2 -2.18 15.64 3.58
CA LEU A 2 -3.19 15.14 4.52
C LEU A 2 -4.18 16.20 5.05
N LEU A 3 -3.89 17.49 4.87
CA LEU A 3 -4.75 18.57 5.35
C LEU A 3 -5.99 18.73 4.45
N ASP A 4 -7.14 18.87 5.09
CA ASP A 4 -8.39 19.24 4.43
C ASP A 4 -8.45 20.73 4.12
N ASP A 5 -9.32 21.08 3.17
CA ASP A 5 -9.63 22.46 2.86
C ASP A 5 -10.28 23.16 4.06
N THR A 6 -9.91 24.41 4.28
CA THR A 6 -10.53 25.32 5.25
C THR A 6 -10.92 26.63 4.56
N ALA A 7 -11.62 27.52 5.27
CA ALA A 7 -12.04 28.81 4.71
C ALA A 7 -10.87 29.68 4.19
N THR A 8 -9.66 29.48 4.70
CA THR A 8 -8.48 30.30 4.37
C THR A 8 -7.35 29.51 3.73
N PHE A 9 -7.51 28.20 3.54
CA PHE A 9 -6.46 27.32 3.05
C PHE A 9 -7.06 26.23 2.18
N GLN A 10 -6.62 26.16 0.93
CA GLN A 10 -6.88 25.02 0.07
C GLN A 10 -5.76 24.00 0.29
N GLY A 11 -6.13 22.84 0.84
CA GLY A 11 -5.27 21.69 0.93
C GLY A 11 -5.05 21.05 -0.43
N GLU A 12 -4.25 19.99 -0.44
CA GLU A 12 -3.86 19.36 -1.70
C GLU A 12 -4.76 18.18 -2.09
N LYS A 13 -5.69 17.75 -1.22
CA LYS A 13 -6.62 16.65 -1.52
C LYS A 13 -7.53 16.95 -2.71
N THR A 14 -7.87 18.22 -2.93
CA THR A 14 -8.72 18.69 -4.04
C THR A 14 -7.92 19.11 -5.28
N ALA A 15 -6.58 19.01 -5.25
CA ALA A 15 -5.75 19.31 -6.41
C ALA A 15 -6.05 18.33 -7.57
N PRO A 16 -5.97 18.76 -8.85
CA PRO A 16 -6.33 17.93 -10.00
C PRO A 16 -5.72 16.51 -10.05
N PRO A 17 -4.43 16.27 -9.71
CA PRO A 17 -3.90 14.90 -9.73
C PRO A 17 -4.38 14.02 -8.56
N ASN A 18 -4.93 14.62 -7.51
CA ASN A 18 -5.29 13.94 -6.26
C ASN A 18 -6.80 13.73 -6.12
N LEU A 19 -7.60 14.63 -6.67
CA LEU A 19 -9.06 14.58 -6.60
C LEU A 19 -9.58 13.28 -7.23
N ASN A 20 -10.28 12.47 -6.44
CA ASN A 20 -10.76 11.13 -6.83
C ASN A 20 -9.64 10.16 -7.27
N SER A 21 -8.40 10.37 -6.79
CA SER A 21 -7.23 9.55 -7.12
C SER A 21 -6.51 9.10 -5.85
N LEU A 22 -6.03 10.04 -5.02
CA LEU A 22 -5.44 9.71 -3.72
C LEU A 22 -6.52 9.19 -2.75
N ARG A 23 -6.13 8.21 -1.94
CA ARG A 23 -7.02 7.40 -1.09
C ARG A 23 -6.27 6.84 0.12
N GLY A 24 -7.02 6.28 1.07
CA GLY A 24 -6.47 5.69 2.30
C GLY A 24 -6.25 6.69 3.43
N PHE A 25 -6.89 7.87 3.37
CA PHE A 25 -6.79 8.88 4.42
C PHE A 25 -7.34 8.37 5.75
N GLU A 26 -8.45 7.65 5.72
CA GLU A 26 -9.13 7.08 6.89
C GLU A 26 -8.24 6.07 7.62
N VAL A 27 -7.39 5.37 6.87
CA VAL A 27 -6.42 4.42 7.42
C VAL A 27 -5.31 5.15 8.18
N ILE A 28 -4.81 6.24 7.62
CA ILE A 28 -3.79 7.08 8.27
C ILE A 28 -4.35 7.73 9.54
N ASP A 29 -5.60 8.22 9.49
CA ASP A 29 -6.28 8.79 10.65
C ASP A 29 -6.46 7.76 11.77
N ALA A 30 -6.83 6.52 11.44
CA ALA A 30 -6.95 5.44 12.41
C ALA A 30 -5.61 5.09 13.08
N ILE A 31 -4.52 5.00 12.30
CA ILE A 31 -3.17 4.77 12.85
C ILE A 31 -2.78 5.90 13.80
N LYS A 32 -2.97 7.16 13.37
CA LYS A 32 -2.63 8.34 14.15
C LYS A 32 -3.44 8.40 15.44
N LEU A 33 -4.74 8.10 15.38
CA LEU A 33 -5.62 8.07 16.56
C LEU A 33 -5.16 7.06 17.61
N GLU A 34 -4.81 5.83 17.18
CA GLU A 34 -4.32 4.82 18.11
C GLU A 34 -2.96 5.22 18.72
N LEU A 35 -2.05 5.74 17.90
CA LEU A 35 -0.74 6.20 18.39
C LEU A 35 -0.87 7.33 19.41
N GLU A 36 -1.73 8.31 19.18
CA GLU A 36 -1.98 9.40 20.11
C GLU A 36 -2.60 8.94 21.43
N SER A 37 -3.35 7.83 21.42
CA SER A 37 -3.91 7.25 22.65
C SER A 37 -2.85 6.67 23.60
N VAL A 38 -1.69 6.29 23.06
CA VAL A 38 -0.56 5.70 23.81
C VAL A 38 0.58 6.72 23.99
N PHE A 39 0.85 7.51 22.95
CA PHE A 39 1.97 8.45 22.85
C PHE A 39 1.48 9.83 22.37
N PRO A 40 0.91 10.66 23.27
CA PRO A 40 0.40 11.97 22.91
C PRO A 40 1.48 12.87 22.30
N GLU A 41 1.14 13.54 21.20
CA GLU A 41 1.93 14.55 20.48
C GLU A 41 3.36 14.10 20.10
N THR A 42 3.61 12.80 20.08
CA THR A 42 4.98 12.27 19.95
C THR A 42 5.32 11.92 18.50
N VAL A 43 4.40 11.27 17.78
CA VAL A 43 4.67 10.76 16.42
C VAL A 43 4.10 11.73 15.40
N SER A 44 4.90 12.26 14.47
CA SER A 44 4.39 13.18 13.46
C SER A 44 3.52 12.47 12.41
N CYS A 45 2.56 13.16 11.79
CA CYS A 45 1.76 12.58 10.70
C CYS A 45 2.61 12.22 9.47
N ALA A 46 3.74 12.91 9.27
CA ALA A 46 4.68 12.60 8.21
C ALA A 46 5.39 11.25 8.46
N ASP A 47 5.78 10.98 9.70
CA ASP A 47 6.39 9.69 10.08
C ASP A 47 5.39 8.55 9.99
N VAL A 48 4.14 8.77 10.41
CA VAL A 48 3.05 7.80 10.22
C VAL A 48 2.94 7.42 8.75
N LEU A 49 2.87 8.41 7.84
CA LEU A 49 2.76 8.17 6.41
C LEU A 49 3.98 7.42 5.85
N ALA A 50 5.19 7.79 6.25
CA ALA A 50 6.42 7.16 5.80
C ALA A 50 6.53 5.69 6.27
N ILE A 51 6.21 5.41 7.53
CA ILE A 51 6.23 4.06 8.09
C ILE A 51 5.12 3.21 7.46
N ALA A 52 3.92 3.78 7.30
CA ALA A 52 2.80 3.08 6.68
C ALA A 52 3.13 2.70 5.22
N ALA A 53 3.74 3.60 4.45
CA ALA A 53 4.22 3.31 3.09
C ALA A 53 5.28 2.19 3.07
N ARG A 54 6.29 2.27 3.96
CA ARG A 54 7.33 1.22 4.09
C ARG A 54 6.71 -0.15 4.40
N ASN A 55 5.79 -0.20 5.35
CA ASN A 55 5.15 -1.45 5.73
C ASN A 55 4.28 -1.99 4.59
N SER A 56 3.60 -1.14 3.83
CA SER A 56 2.82 -1.56 2.65
C SER A 56 3.67 -2.30 1.62
N VAL A 57 4.84 -1.73 1.26
CA VAL A 57 5.79 -2.37 0.33
C VAL A 57 6.31 -3.68 0.91
N PHE A 58 6.66 -3.69 2.19
CA PHE A 58 7.14 -4.89 2.86
C PHE A 58 6.11 -6.04 2.79
N LEU A 59 4.84 -5.74 3.05
CA LEU A 59 3.76 -6.72 2.94
C LEU A 59 3.53 -7.18 1.49
N ALA A 60 3.64 -6.28 0.51
CA ALA A 60 3.51 -6.63 -0.91
C ALA A 60 4.63 -7.58 -1.38
N ILE A 61 5.87 -7.39 -0.92
CA ILE A 61 6.99 -8.32 -1.17
C ILE A 61 6.73 -9.68 -0.50
N MET A 62 6.26 -9.64 0.74
CA MET A 62 5.97 -10.82 1.55
C MET A 62 4.82 -11.66 0.97
N LEU A 63 3.88 -11.02 0.26
CA LEU A 63 2.82 -11.72 -0.48
C LEU A 63 3.42 -12.62 -1.58
N SER A 64 4.45 -12.15 -2.30
CA SER A 64 5.17 -12.98 -3.28
C SER A 64 5.83 -14.19 -2.62
N PHE A 65 6.50 -13.99 -1.49
CA PHE A 65 7.13 -15.08 -0.74
C PHE A 65 6.08 -16.07 -0.19
N SER A 66 4.97 -15.56 0.33
CA SER A 66 3.87 -16.39 0.86
C SER A 66 3.21 -17.21 -0.24
N LEU A 67 2.95 -16.62 -1.41
CA LEU A 67 2.43 -17.33 -2.58
C LEU A 67 3.40 -18.39 -3.07
N PHE A 68 4.70 -18.08 -3.10
CA PHE A 68 5.74 -19.05 -3.37
C PHE A 68 5.67 -20.23 -2.39
N THR A 69 5.72 -19.98 -1.08
CA THR A 69 5.63 -21.06 -0.08
C THR A 69 4.33 -21.85 -0.14
N ALA A 70 3.19 -21.21 -0.43
CA ALA A 70 1.90 -21.88 -0.60
C ALA A 70 1.89 -22.80 -1.83
N THR A 71 2.51 -22.37 -2.93
CA THR A 71 2.71 -23.17 -4.14
C THR A 71 3.57 -24.39 -3.83
N LEU A 72 4.68 -24.21 -3.09
CA LEU A 72 5.55 -25.30 -2.67
C LEU A 72 4.84 -26.30 -1.73
N LYS A 73 3.89 -25.81 -0.92
CA LYS A 73 3.08 -26.62 -0.01
C LYS A 73 1.78 -27.16 -0.64
N ASN A 74 1.52 -26.86 -1.92
CA ASN A 74 0.29 -27.22 -2.64
C ASN A 74 -1.00 -26.82 -1.87
N LEU A 75 -0.99 -25.65 -1.23
CA LEU A 75 -2.14 -25.11 -0.50
C LEU A 75 -3.01 -24.25 -1.42
N THR A 76 -4.33 -24.38 -1.34
CA THR A 76 -5.25 -23.47 -2.02
C THR A 76 -5.16 -22.06 -1.42
N ASN A 77 -5.22 -21.03 -2.27
CA ASN A 77 -4.98 -19.61 -1.97
C ASN A 77 -5.59 -19.05 -0.66
N LEU A 78 -6.71 -19.60 -0.16
CA LEU A 78 -7.33 -19.20 1.11
C LEU A 78 -6.44 -19.46 2.35
N GLN A 79 -5.58 -20.48 2.32
CA GLN A 79 -4.68 -20.82 3.44
C GLN A 79 -3.39 -19.98 3.42
N ALA A 80 -2.99 -19.51 2.23
CA ALA A 80 -1.82 -18.65 2.02
C ALA A 80 -2.05 -17.23 2.59
N ALA A 81 -3.24 -16.65 2.35
CA ALA A 81 -3.62 -15.35 2.91
C ALA A 81 -3.71 -15.36 4.44
N ALA A 82 -4.08 -16.50 5.05
CA ALA A 82 -4.10 -16.67 6.49
C ALA A 82 -2.69 -16.79 7.10
N ALA A 83 -1.74 -17.39 6.39
CA ALA A 83 -0.34 -17.51 6.84
C ALA A 83 0.36 -16.15 6.96
N ALA A 84 0.05 -15.20 6.07
CA ALA A 84 0.55 -13.82 6.14
C ALA A 84 0.20 -13.10 7.45
N ARG A 85 -0.92 -13.47 8.11
CA ARG A 85 -1.31 -12.88 9.41
C ARG A 85 -0.53 -13.42 10.61
N HIS A 86 0.01 -14.63 10.53
CA HIS A 86 0.55 -15.34 11.70
C HIS A 86 2.08 -15.34 11.76
N GLU A 87 2.78 -15.36 10.62
CA GLU A 87 4.25 -15.53 10.60
C GLU A 87 5.03 -14.25 10.96
N TYR A 88 4.43 -13.07 10.76
CA TYR A 88 5.10 -11.79 10.98
C TYR A 88 4.93 -11.17 12.35
N GLY A 89 4.30 -11.88 13.29
CA GLY A 89 4.11 -11.35 14.64
C GLY A 89 3.38 -10.01 14.65
N VAL A 90 2.47 -9.78 13.69
CA VAL A 90 1.50 -8.68 13.76
C VAL A 90 0.52 -9.05 14.86
N HIS A 91 0.94 -8.83 16.10
CA HIS A 91 0.02 -8.71 17.21
C HIS A 91 -1.02 -7.67 16.80
N PRO A 92 -2.31 -7.87 17.12
CA PRO A 92 -3.29 -6.81 17.03
C PRO A 92 -2.93 -5.73 18.06
N VAL A 93 -1.92 -4.92 17.78
CA VAL A 93 -2.08 -3.49 18.00
C VAL A 93 -3.16 -3.11 17.00
N SER A 94 -4.26 -2.58 17.51
CA SER A 94 -5.58 -2.54 16.91
C SER A 94 -5.67 -1.68 15.64
N GLY A 95 -4.57 -1.21 15.09
CA GLY A 95 -4.56 -0.23 14.00
C GLY A 95 -3.25 -0.11 13.23
N ALA A 96 -2.31 -1.07 13.28
CA ALA A 96 -1.24 -1.15 12.27
C ALA A 96 -1.83 -1.67 10.94
N ALA A 97 -2.64 -0.82 10.32
CA ALA A 97 -3.42 -1.15 9.16
C ALA A 97 -2.53 -1.52 7.98
N VAL A 98 -2.85 -2.67 7.42
CA VAL A 98 -2.39 -3.11 6.11
C VAL A 98 -3.00 -2.16 5.07
N LEU A 99 -2.19 -1.23 4.56
CA LEU A 99 -2.49 -0.43 3.37
C LEU A 99 -2.29 -1.32 2.13
N VAL A 100 -3.14 -2.32 1.96
CA VAL A 100 -3.34 -2.95 0.65
C VAL A 100 -4.56 -2.28 0.07
N VAL A 101 -4.32 -1.21 -0.68
CA VAL A 101 -5.39 -0.50 -1.36
C VAL A 101 -5.68 -1.24 -2.66
N ASP A 102 -6.71 -2.09 -2.64
CA ASP A 102 -7.27 -2.71 -3.85
C ASP A 102 -7.79 -1.58 -4.75
N ASP A 103 -7.19 -1.39 -5.93
CA ASP A 103 -7.53 -0.28 -6.83
C ASP A 103 -8.78 -0.53 -7.67
N GLY A 104 -9.25 -1.77 -7.84
CA GLY A 104 -10.31 -2.09 -8.81
C GLY A 104 -9.96 -1.77 -10.29
N GLY A 105 -8.99 -0.89 -10.57
CA GLY A 105 -8.25 -0.73 -11.81
C GLY A 105 -7.04 -1.65 -11.82
N GLY A 106 -6.77 -2.29 -12.96
CA GLY A 106 -5.57 -3.12 -13.11
C GLY A 106 -4.33 -2.30 -12.73
N GLY A 107 -3.61 -2.72 -11.69
CA GLY A 107 -2.42 -2.03 -11.20
C GLY A 107 -1.36 -1.87 -12.29
N ALA A 108 -0.41 -0.97 -12.05
CA ALA A 108 0.70 -0.60 -12.97
C ALA A 108 1.49 -1.81 -13.53
N ASP A 109 1.41 -2.95 -12.85
CA ASP A 109 1.89 -4.24 -13.30
C ASP A 109 0.71 -5.20 -13.53
N LYS A 110 0.53 -5.65 -14.76
CA LYS A 110 -0.53 -6.61 -15.13
C LYS A 110 -0.15 -8.06 -14.83
N GLY A 111 1.13 -8.37 -14.73
CA GLY A 111 1.62 -9.73 -14.49
C GLY A 111 1.39 -10.15 -13.06
N THR A 112 1.70 -9.26 -12.12
CA THR A 112 1.57 -9.52 -10.69
C THR A 112 1.01 -8.31 -9.92
N PRO A 113 -0.30 -8.00 -10.11
CA PRO A 113 -0.91 -6.71 -9.71
C PRO A 113 -0.95 -6.41 -8.20
N PHE A 114 -0.59 -7.36 -7.34
CA PHE A 114 -0.61 -7.21 -5.88
C PHE A 114 0.74 -7.47 -5.21
N THR A 115 1.80 -7.64 -5.99
CA THR A 115 3.16 -7.85 -5.47
C THR A 115 4.04 -6.67 -5.81
N PHE A 116 5.15 -6.56 -5.08
CA PHE A 116 6.19 -5.60 -5.37
C PHE A 116 7.45 -6.36 -5.80
N ASP A 117 7.66 -6.47 -7.12
CA ASP A 117 8.78 -7.19 -7.72
C ASP A 117 9.22 -6.53 -9.04
N SER A 118 10.10 -7.21 -9.79
CA SER A 118 10.66 -6.67 -11.03
C SER A 118 9.82 -6.94 -12.30
N GLN A 119 8.62 -7.52 -12.18
CA GLN A 119 7.75 -7.82 -13.33
C GLN A 119 7.36 -6.55 -14.09
N TYR A 120 7.25 -5.40 -13.40
CA TYR A 120 7.08 -4.08 -14.02
C TYR A 120 8.10 -3.83 -15.15
N TYR A 121 9.39 -4.12 -14.93
CA TYR A 121 10.43 -3.91 -15.94
C TYR A 121 10.31 -4.89 -17.10
N VAL A 122 9.83 -6.11 -16.85
CA VAL A 122 9.60 -7.11 -17.91
C VAL A 122 8.48 -6.65 -18.84
N ASN A 123 7.40 -6.10 -18.28
CA ASN A 123 6.30 -5.52 -19.07
C ASN A 123 6.80 -4.34 -19.91
N LEU A 124 7.62 -3.46 -19.32
CA LEU A 124 8.17 -2.29 -19.99
C LEU A 124 9.01 -2.66 -21.22
N MET A 125 9.92 -3.63 -21.08
CA MET A 125 10.76 -4.11 -22.19
C MET A 125 9.95 -4.84 -23.28
N SER A 126 8.74 -5.30 -22.94
CA SER A 126 7.82 -5.95 -23.87
C SER A 126 6.85 -4.97 -24.56
N GLY A 127 6.99 -3.67 -24.30
CA GLY A 127 6.10 -2.64 -24.83
C GLY A 127 4.73 -2.58 -24.15
N GLU A 128 4.61 -3.16 -22.94
CA GLU A 128 3.38 -3.25 -22.17
C GLU A 128 3.33 -2.25 -21.00
N GLY A 129 4.08 -1.15 -21.06
CA GLY A 129 3.98 -0.05 -20.11
C GLY A 129 2.56 0.51 -20.07
N GLN A 130 1.99 0.66 -18.87
CA GLN A 130 0.57 1.01 -18.71
C GLN A 130 0.29 2.48 -19.01
N LEU A 131 1.16 3.37 -18.55
CA LEU A 131 1.08 4.79 -18.86
C LEU A 131 2.09 5.16 -19.94
N SER A 132 1.80 6.23 -20.68
CA SER A 132 2.76 6.79 -21.64
C SER A 132 4.07 7.23 -20.97
N SER A 133 4.00 7.66 -19.71
CA SER A 133 5.19 7.99 -18.90
C SER A 133 6.03 6.76 -18.59
N ASP A 134 5.41 5.60 -18.41
CA ASP A 134 6.12 4.35 -18.12
C ASP A 134 6.84 3.90 -19.38
N GLN A 135 6.12 3.85 -20.50
CA GLN A 135 6.66 3.38 -21.77
C GLN A 135 7.78 4.28 -22.32
N ALA A 136 7.83 5.55 -21.89
CA ALA A 136 8.91 6.46 -22.22
C ALA A 136 10.27 6.10 -21.58
N LEU A 137 10.31 5.13 -20.65
CA LEU A 137 11.52 4.68 -19.96
C LEU A 137 12.19 3.45 -20.60
N ALA A 138 11.55 2.83 -21.60
CA ALA A 138 12.09 1.68 -22.36
C ALA A 138 13.04 2.15 -23.48
#